data_AF-A0A934QVP9-F1
#
_entry.id   AF-A0A934QVP9-F1
#
_cell.length_a   1.000
_cell.length_b   1.000
_cell.length_c   1.000
_cell.angle_alpha   90.00
_cell.angle_beta   90.00
_cell.angle_gamma   90.00
#
_symmetry.space_group_name_H-M   'P 1'
#
loop_
_entity.id
_entity.type
_entity.pdbx_description
1 polymer ?
#
loop_
_entity_poly.entity_id
_entity_poly.type
_entity_poly.pdbx_seq_one_letter_code
_entity_poly.pdbx_strand_id
1 'polypeptide(L)'
;MGGRQQAVRVAVYATLGGWLGLSVVGQKLFRAPGRRSWWDKLYLLIPDWRFFAPDPGIHDFHLLYRDELEDGSLTPWKEITSVEERRWSHAFWHPHRRVEKCIFDISKELTKFIEECHRDPDRPVESVQVSVPYLTLLAHVTEQSHAPATTCTQFLVSISAGYDEHDEPRAIFLSALHPVEQLASSTV
;
A
#
# COMPACT_ATOMS: atom_id res chain seq x y z
N MET A 1 13.69 -23.24 55.39
CA MET A 1 12.79 -22.74 54.33
C MET A 1 13.41 -21.72 53.36
N GLY A 2 14.48 -20.99 53.72
CA GLY A 2 15.08 -19.96 52.86
C GLY A 2 15.82 -20.45 51.60
N GLY A 3 16.55 -21.57 51.68
CA GLY A 3 17.35 -22.08 50.55
C GLY A 3 16.52 -22.46 49.29
N ARG A 4 15.32 -23.02 49.49
CA ARG A 4 14.42 -23.36 48.37
C ARG A 4 13.89 -22.11 47.67
N GLN A 5 13.57 -21.05 48.42
CA GLN A 5 13.10 -19.79 47.84
C GLN A 5 14.23 -19.06 47.10
N GLN A 6 15.46 -19.12 47.61
CA GLN A 6 16.61 -18.52 46.96
C GLN A 6 16.94 -19.23 45.63
N ALA A 7 16.90 -20.57 45.62
CA ALA A 7 17.08 -21.36 44.40
C ALA A 7 16.01 -21.04 43.34
N VAL A 8 14.74 -20.92 43.76
CA VAL A 8 13.64 -20.55 42.85
C VAL A 8 13.84 -19.15 42.27
N ARG A 9 14.26 -18.17 43.07
CA ARG A 9 14.55 -16.80 42.57
C ARG A 9 15.67 -16.79 41.54
N VAL A 10 16.77 -17.49 41.83
CA VAL A 10 17.90 -17.59 40.90
C VAL A 10 17.48 -18.24 39.59
N ALA A 11 16.68 -19.31 39.65
CA ALA A 11 16.15 -19.95 38.46
C ALA A 11 15.30 -19.00 37.62
N VAL A 12 14.36 -18.27 38.26
CA VAL A 12 13.51 -17.29 37.57
C VAL A 12 14.35 -16.18 36.92
N TYR A 13 15.33 -15.62 37.63
CA TYR A 13 16.19 -14.56 37.09
C TYR A 13 17.07 -15.05 35.94
N ALA A 14 17.62 -16.25 36.04
CA ALA A 14 18.41 -16.84 34.97
C ALA A 14 17.55 -17.10 33.72
N THR A 15 16.33 -17.62 33.91
CA THR A 15 15.39 -17.86 32.79
C THR A 15 14.95 -16.56 32.14
N LEU A 16 14.47 -15.58 32.91
CA LEU A 16 13.99 -14.31 32.36
C LEU A 16 15.13 -13.46 31.78
N GLY A 17 16.27 -13.40 32.47
CA GLY A 17 17.45 -12.67 32.00
C GLY A 17 18.06 -13.31 30.75
N GLY A 18 18.11 -14.65 30.70
CA GLY A 18 18.51 -15.39 29.51
C GLY A 18 17.56 -15.16 28.35
N TRP A 19 16.24 -15.22 28.57
CA TRP A 19 15.22 -14.95 27.56
C TRP A 19 15.27 -13.50 27.05
N LEU A 20 15.48 -12.53 27.95
CA LEU A 20 15.65 -11.12 27.59
C LEU A 20 16.94 -10.90 26.79
N GLY A 21 18.06 -11.46 27.22
CA GLY A 21 19.33 -11.39 26.50
C GLY A 21 19.25 -12.03 25.12
N LEU A 22 18.60 -13.19 25.02
CA LEU A 22 18.33 -13.86 23.75
C LEU A 22 17.39 -13.04 22.86
N SER A 23 16.42 -12.35 23.46
CA SER A 23 15.56 -11.41 22.74
C SER A 23 16.38 -10.24 22.20
N VAL A 24 17.20 -9.56 23.01
CA VAL A 24 18.04 -8.43 22.58
C VAL A 24 19.06 -8.85 21.52
N VAL A 25 19.68 -10.03 21.62
CA VAL A 25 20.60 -10.54 20.60
C VAL A 25 19.85 -10.98 19.33
N GLY A 26 18.65 -11.52 19.50
CA GLY A 26 17.72 -11.86 18.43
C GLY A 26 17.14 -10.63 17.71
N GLN A 27 17.06 -9.49 18.39
CA GLN A 27 16.84 -8.17 17.79
C GLN A 27 18.07 -7.79 16.97
N LYS A 28 18.23 -8.42 15.81
CA LYS A 28 19.22 -8.03 14.80
C LYS A 28 18.82 -6.66 14.26
N LEU A 29 19.23 -5.61 14.97
CA LEU A 29 18.86 -4.20 14.76
C LEU A 29 19.10 -3.70 13.32
N PHE A 30 19.91 -4.41 12.52
CA PHE A 30 20.31 -4.03 11.15
C PHE A 30 20.34 -5.21 10.18
N ARG A 31 19.25 -6.01 10.11
CA ARG A 31 19.23 -7.12 9.16
C ARG A 31 18.95 -6.62 7.73
N ALA A 32 19.85 -6.92 6.80
CA ALA A 32 19.65 -6.66 5.38
C ALA A 32 18.35 -7.34 4.88
N PRO A 33 17.49 -6.62 4.13
CA PRO A 33 16.29 -7.20 3.55
C PRO A 33 16.65 -8.40 2.66
N GLY A 34 15.97 -9.54 2.85
CA GLY A 34 16.10 -10.73 2.00
C GLY A 34 16.88 -11.93 2.56
N ARG A 35 17.65 -11.78 3.66
CA ARG A 35 18.45 -12.91 4.19
C ARG A 35 17.76 -13.62 5.36
N ARG A 36 17.06 -14.73 5.07
CA ARG A 36 16.39 -15.55 6.09
C ARG A 36 17.44 -16.30 6.92
N SER A 37 17.35 -16.22 8.24
CA SER A 37 18.31 -16.80 9.19
C SER A 37 17.67 -17.91 10.02
N TRP A 38 18.47 -18.81 10.58
CA TRP A 38 17.96 -19.86 11.47
C TRP A 38 17.28 -19.28 12.72
N TRP A 39 17.69 -18.08 13.14
CA TRP A 39 17.04 -17.28 14.20
C TRP A 39 15.56 -16.96 13.90
N ASP A 40 15.17 -16.85 12.61
CA ASP A 40 13.78 -16.57 12.23
C ASP A 40 12.86 -17.74 12.53
N LYS A 41 13.40 -18.96 12.72
CA LYS A 41 12.60 -20.13 13.11
C LYS A 41 12.24 -20.11 14.59
N LEU A 42 12.94 -19.29 15.39
CA LEU A 42 12.70 -19.14 16.84
C LEU A 42 11.69 -18.04 17.16
N TYR A 43 10.99 -17.47 16.17
CA TYR A 43 9.99 -16.41 16.34
C TYR A 43 8.84 -16.74 17.32
N LEU A 44 8.57 -18.02 17.56
CA LEU A 44 7.59 -18.49 18.55
C LEU A 44 8.11 -18.40 19.99
N LEU A 45 9.43 -18.43 20.19
CA LEU A 45 10.09 -18.42 21.50
C LEU A 45 10.69 -17.04 21.82
N ILE A 46 11.11 -16.31 20.80
CA ILE A 46 11.70 -14.98 20.91
C ILE A 46 10.79 -14.01 20.17
N PRO A 47 10.11 -13.08 20.89
CA PRO A 47 9.26 -12.10 20.24
C PRO A 47 10.07 -11.19 19.33
N ASP A 48 9.57 -11.01 18.11
CA ASP A 48 10.05 -10.00 17.17
C ASP A 48 9.37 -8.67 17.49
N TRP A 49 10.15 -7.66 17.87
CA TRP A 49 9.66 -6.35 18.32
C TRP A 49 9.87 -5.27 17.25
N ARG A 50 10.11 -5.67 15.99
CA ARG A 50 10.16 -4.76 14.84
C ARG A 50 8.75 -4.26 14.51
N PHE A 51 8.27 -3.33 15.34
CA PHE A 51 6.97 -2.67 15.16
C PHE A 51 6.99 -1.65 14.01
N PHE A 52 8.19 -1.21 13.59
CA PHE A 52 8.39 -0.31 12.48
C PHE A 52 8.90 -1.09 11.27
N ALA A 53 8.13 -1.07 10.18
CA ALA A 53 8.54 -1.68 8.92
C ALA A 53 9.88 -1.07 8.47
N PRO A 54 10.81 -1.87 7.90
CA PRO A 54 12.13 -1.38 7.47
C PRO A 54 12.05 -0.30 6.39
N ASP A 55 10.91 -0.16 5.72
CA ASP A 55 10.60 0.91 4.79
C ASP A 55 9.22 1.49 5.18
N PRO A 56 9.17 2.53 6.02
CA PRO A 56 7.92 3.17 6.40
C PRO A 56 7.24 3.75 5.16
N GLY A 57 5.94 3.54 5.01
CA GLY A 57 5.16 4.25 3.98
C GLY A 57 5.05 5.72 4.38
N ILE A 58 5.93 6.56 3.83
CA ILE A 58 5.97 8.01 4.09
C ILE A 58 5.01 8.76 3.14
N HIS A 59 4.66 8.15 2.02
CA HIS A 59 3.82 8.76 1.00
C HIS A 59 2.43 8.16 0.96
N ASP A 60 1.42 9.02 0.85
CA ASP A 60 0.04 8.65 0.58
C ASP A 60 -0.15 8.56 -0.93
N PHE A 61 -0.79 7.48 -1.40
CA PHE A 61 -1.11 7.30 -2.81
C PHE A 61 -2.52 7.81 -3.11
N HIS A 62 -2.62 8.61 -4.15
CA HIS A 62 -3.88 9.15 -4.65
C HIS A 62 -4.18 8.57 -6.03
N LEU A 63 -5.41 8.08 -6.20
CA LEU A 63 -5.91 7.60 -7.48
C LEU A 63 -6.90 8.63 -8.02
N LEU A 64 -6.53 9.25 -9.13
CA LEU A 64 -7.37 10.22 -9.83
C LEU A 64 -7.77 9.66 -11.18
N TYR A 65 -8.93 10.06 -11.68
CA TYR A 65 -9.35 9.78 -13.04
C TYR A 65 -9.96 11.00 -13.69
N ARG A 66 -9.96 11.01 -15.02
CA ARG A 66 -10.65 11.98 -15.84
C ARG A 66 -11.24 11.28 -17.05
N ASP A 67 -12.27 11.90 -17.58
CA ASP A 67 -13.01 11.39 -18.72
C ASP A 67 -12.70 12.25 -19.95
N GLU A 68 -12.63 11.61 -21.11
CA GLU A 68 -12.63 12.26 -22.41
C GLU A 68 -14.06 12.20 -22.96
N LEU A 69 -14.61 13.36 -23.27
CA LEU A 69 -15.94 13.50 -23.84
C LEU A 69 -15.91 13.29 -25.36
N GLU A 70 -17.08 13.08 -25.98
CA GLU A 70 -17.23 12.93 -27.43
C GLU A 70 -16.61 14.08 -28.26
N ASP A 71 -16.51 15.28 -27.69
CA ASP A 71 -15.90 16.45 -28.34
C ASP A 71 -14.36 16.48 -28.22
N GLY A 72 -13.76 15.47 -27.60
CA GLY A 72 -12.33 15.37 -27.30
C GLY A 72 -11.87 16.25 -26.14
N SER A 73 -12.80 16.91 -25.43
CA SER A 73 -12.47 17.67 -24.23
C SER A 73 -12.26 16.73 -23.03
N LEU A 74 -11.35 17.12 -22.14
CA LEU A 74 -11.02 16.36 -20.94
C LEU A 74 -11.68 16.99 -19.73
N THR A 75 -12.35 16.19 -18.91
CA THR A 75 -12.92 16.65 -17.65
C THR A 75 -11.81 17.00 -16.66
N PRO A 76 -12.10 17.83 -15.63
CA PRO A 76 -11.23 17.98 -14.49
C PRO A 76 -10.93 16.62 -13.83
N TRP A 77 -9.77 16.52 -13.18
CA TRP A 77 -9.41 15.34 -12.39
C TRP A 77 -10.38 15.16 -11.24
N LYS A 78 -10.89 13.94 -11.09
CA LYS A 78 -11.71 13.48 -9.97
C LYS A 78 -10.90 12.48 -9.16
N GLU A 79 -10.85 12.66 -7.85
CA GLU A 79 -10.18 11.74 -6.94
C GLU A 79 -11.14 10.63 -6.49
N ILE A 80 -10.71 9.37 -6.57
CA ILE A 80 -11.51 8.21 -6.13
C ILE A 80 -11.36 8.01 -4.62
N THR A 81 -10.14 8.20 -4.12
CA THR A 81 -9.80 7.95 -2.71
C THR A 81 -9.60 9.27 -1.99
N SER A 82 -10.68 9.96 -1.63
CA SER A 82 -10.54 11.06 -0.66
C SER A 82 -10.21 10.46 0.70
N VAL A 83 -9.05 10.78 1.27
CA VAL A 83 -8.71 10.40 2.65
C VAL A 83 -9.78 10.96 3.57
N GLU A 84 -10.63 10.10 4.14
CA GLU A 84 -11.74 10.57 4.97
C GLU A 84 -11.20 11.21 6.25
N GLU A 85 -11.75 12.38 6.64
CA GLU A 85 -11.39 13.02 7.89
C GLU A 85 -11.65 12.07 9.06
N ARG A 86 -10.63 11.89 9.93
CA ARG A 86 -10.70 10.92 11.02
C ARG A 86 -11.75 11.34 12.05
N ARG A 87 -12.82 10.56 12.15
CA ARG A 87 -13.87 10.72 13.18
C ARG A 87 -13.64 9.77 14.34
N TRP A 88 -14.12 10.13 15.54
CA TRP A 88 -14.05 9.28 16.73
C TRP A 88 -14.74 7.92 16.54
N SER A 89 -15.79 7.86 15.71
CA SER A 89 -16.45 6.61 15.31
C SER A 89 -15.51 5.63 14.60
N HIS A 90 -14.48 6.12 13.90
CA HIS A 90 -13.52 5.30 13.17
C HIS A 90 -12.59 4.49 14.10
N ALA A 91 -12.49 4.87 15.37
CA ALA A 91 -11.80 4.07 16.37
C ALA A 91 -12.51 2.74 16.66
N PHE A 92 -13.84 2.71 16.51
CA PHE A 92 -14.67 1.53 16.74
C PHE A 92 -15.00 0.78 15.45
N TRP A 93 -15.25 1.51 14.34
CA TRP A 93 -15.60 0.91 13.06
C TRP A 93 -15.20 1.83 11.89
N HIS A 94 -14.27 1.36 11.04
CA HIS A 94 -13.84 2.07 9.83
C HIS A 94 -13.96 1.16 8.61
N PRO A 95 -15.17 1.03 8.02
CA PRO A 95 -15.44 0.05 6.96
C PRO A 95 -14.69 0.39 5.66
N HIS A 96 -14.51 1.68 5.37
CA HIS A 96 -13.89 2.15 4.12
C HIS A 96 -12.36 1.96 4.10
N ARG A 97 -11.73 1.77 5.27
CA ARG A 97 -10.26 1.59 5.41
C ARG A 97 -9.69 0.47 4.55
N ARG A 98 -10.48 -0.58 4.31
CA ARG A 98 -10.03 -1.75 3.55
C ARG A 98 -9.89 -1.43 2.07
N VAL A 99 -10.77 -0.57 1.55
CA VAL A 99 -10.74 -0.12 0.15
C VAL A 99 -9.55 0.81 -0.07
N GLU A 100 -9.38 1.82 0.80
CA GLU A 100 -8.23 2.72 0.78
C GLU A 100 -6.90 1.94 0.82
N LYS A 101 -6.79 0.97 1.74
CA LYS A 101 -5.61 0.11 1.83
C LYS A 101 -5.41 -0.75 0.58
N CYS A 102 -6.48 -1.23 -0.03
CA CYS A 102 -6.39 -2.03 -1.26
C CYS A 102 -5.85 -1.19 -2.42
N ILE A 103 -6.38 0.02 -2.62
CA ILE A 103 -5.91 0.96 -3.65
C ILE A 103 -4.44 1.34 -3.42
N PHE A 104 -4.06 1.56 -2.16
CA PHE A 104 -2.66 1.80 -1.78
C PHE A 104 -1.75 0.62 -2.16
N ASP A 105 -2.12 -0.60 -1.75
CA ASP A 105 -1.32 -1.81 -1.99
C ASP A 105 -1.19 -2.08 -3.51
N ILE A 106 -2.26 -1.87 -4.29
CA ILE A 106 -2.24 -2.02 -5.76
C ILE A 106 -1.38 -0.94 -6.42
N SER A 107 -1.50 0.33 -6.02
CA SER A 107 -0.70 1.43 -6.55
C SER A 107 0.79 1.24 -6.28
N LYS A 108 1.13 0.72 -5.10
CA LYS A 108 2.50 0.37 -4.74
C LYS A 108 3.05 -0.76 -5.62
N GLU A 109 2.26 -1.80 -5.85
CA GLU A 109 2.66 -2.91 -6.73
C GLU A 109 2.80 -2.45 -8.20
N LEU A 110 1.93 -1.54 -8.67
CA LEU A 110 2.07 -0.92 -10.00
C LEU A 110 3.40 -0.17 -10.12
N THR A 111 3.74 0.64 -9.13
CA THR A 111 4.99 1.41 -9.11
C THR A 111 6.20 0.49 -9.17
N LYS A 112 6.19 -0.58 -8.38
CA LYS A 112 7.25 -1.59 -8.38
C LYS A 112 7.36 -2.30 -9.73
N PHE A 113 6.23 -2.66 -10.35
CA PHE A 113 6.22 -3.29 -11.67
C PHE A 113 6.81 -2.37 -12.74
N ILE A 114 6.51 -1.07 -12.69
CA ILE A 114 7.10 -0.06 -13.59
C ILE A 114 8.62 0.02 -13.39
N GLU A 115 9.09 0.04 -12.15
CA GLU A 115 10.53 0.04 -11.84
C GLU A 115 11.24 -1.22 -12.35
N GLU A 116 10.58 -2.38 -12.27
CA GLU A 116 11.08 -3.63 -12.84
C GLU A 116 11.18 -3.56 -14.37
N CYS A 117 10.16 -3.04 -15.06
CA CYS A 117 10.20 -2.81 -16.50
C CYS A 117 11.32 -1.83 -16.92
N HIS A 118 11.56 -0.77 -16.15
CA HIS A 118 12.66 0.16 -16.46
C HIS A 118 14.05 -0.44 -16.22
N ARG A 119 14.17 -1.41 -15.32
CA ARG A 119 15.45 -2.06 -14.99
C ARG A 119 15.80 -3.18 -15.98
N ASP A 120 14.80 -3.80 -16.61
CA ASP A 120 14.96 -4.92 -17.54
C ASP A 120 14.79 -4.45 -19.00
N PRO A 121 15.88 -4.33 -19.79
CA PRO A 121 15.81 -3.87 -21.18
C PRO A 121 14.99 -4.77 -22.10
N ASP A 122 14.83 -6.06 -21.76
CA ASP A 122 14.11 -7.02 -22.57
C ASP A 122 12.59 -6.98 -22.32
N ARG A 123 12.16 -6.22 -21.30
CA ARG A 123 10.76 -6.10 -20.91
C ARG A 123 10.16 -4.80 -21.45
N PRO A 124 9.20 -4.87 -22.39
CA PRO A 124 8.58 -3.66 -22.94
C PRO A 124 7.81 -2.90 -21.86
N VAL A 125 7.88 -1.56 -21.88
CA VAL A 125 7.15 -0.68 -20.95
C VAL A 125 5.63 -0.84 -21.11
N GLU A 126 5.19 -1.20 -22.32
CA GLU A 126 3.81 -1.51 -22.65
C GLU A 126 3.27 -2.71 -21.85
N SER A 127 4.15 -3.59 -21.34
CA SER A 127 3.75 -4.70 -20.48
C SER A 127 3.10 -4.26 -19.16
N VAL A 128 3.29 -3.00 -18.76
CA VAL A 128 2.58 -2.40 -17.62
C VAL A 128 1.06 -2.43 -17.85
N GLN A 129 0.58 -2.22 -19.08
CA GLN A 129 -0.85 -2.15 -19.39
C GLN A 129 -1.58 -3.49 -19.26
N VAL A 130 -0.85 -4.61 -19.36
CA VAL A 130 -1.38 -5.97 -19.18
C VAL A 130 -1.07 -6.54 -17.80
N SER A 131 -0.46 -5.74 -16.92
CA SER A 131 -0.16 -6.15 -15.55
C SER A 131 -1.45 -6.21 -14.71
N VAL A 132 -1.49 -7.17 -13.79
CA VAL A 132 -2.59 -7.30 -12.81
C VAL A 132 -2.88 -5.98 -12.07
N PRO A 133 -1.89 -5.25 -11.52
CA PRO A 133 -2.19 -4.02 -10.79
C PRO A 133 -2.79 -2.94 -11.70
N TYR A 134 -2.33 -2.83 -12.95
CA TYR A 134 -2.91 -1.89 -13.91
C TYR A 134 -4.35 -2.23 -14.26
N LEU A 135 -4.63 -3.47 -14.63
CA LEU A 135 -5.97 -3.91 -15.02
C LEU A 135 -6.95 -3.80 -13.84
N THR A 136 -6.49 -4.03 -12.61
CA THR A 136 -7.30 -3.90 -11.41
C THR A 136 -7.69 -2.44 -11.15
N LEU A 137 -6.74 -1.50 -11.28
CA LEU A 137 -7.04 -0.07 -11.17
C LEU A 137 -7.95 0.40 -12.30
N LEU A 138 -7.69 -0.06 -13.53
CA LEU A 138 -8.52 0.29 -14.68
C LEU A 138 -9.96 -0.18 -14.48
N ALA A 139 -10.17 -1.44 -14.11
CA ALA A 139 -11.50 -1.97 -13.83
C ALA A 139 -12.20 -1.16 -12.74
N HIS A 140 -11.48 -0.81 -11.66
CA HIS A 140 -12.04 -0.01 -10.58
C HIS A 140 -12.41 1.42 -11.02
N VAL A 141 -11.63 2.03 -11.92
CA VAL A 141 -11.90 3.36 -12.49
C VAL A 141 -13.08 3.31 -13.44
N THR A 142 -13.19 2.27 -14.27
CA THR A 142 -14.31 2.06 -15.21
C THR A 142 -15.65 1.81 -14.52
N GLU A 143 -15.63 1.31 -13.28
CA GLU A 143 -16.84 1.15 -12.45
C GLU A 143 -17.31 2.47 -11.79
N GLN A 144 -16.55 3.57 -11.92
CA GLN A 144 -16.93 4.84 -11.32
C GLN A 144 -18.05 5.54 -12.11
N SER A 145 -18.67 6.54 -11.47
CA SER A 145 -19.64 7.39 -12.16
C SER A 145 -18.93 8.34 -13.14
N HIS A 146 -19.00 8.01 -14.41
CA HIS A 146 -18.46 8.83 -15.50
C HIS A 146 -19.39 10.00 -15.87
N ALA A 147 -18.85 11.00 -16.56
CA ALA A 147 -19.64 12.08 -17.13
C ALA A 147 -20.60 11.56 -18.23
N PRO A 148 -21.73 12.25 -18.49
CA PRO A 148 -22.52 11.99 -19.69
C PRO A 148 -21.64 12.18 -20.94
N ALA A 149 -21.82 11.33 -21.95
CA ALA A 149 -21.03 11.35 -23.19
C ALA A 149 -19.51 11.09 -23.03
N THR A 150 -19.08 10.39 -21.98
CA THR A 150 -17.71 9.86 -21.89
C THR A 150 -17.44 8.80 -22.94
N THR A 151 -16.39 8.99 -23.74
CA THR A 151 -15.90 8.03 -24.72
C THR A 151 -14.74 7.20 -24.14
N CYS A 152 -13.79 7.87 -23.49
CA CYS A 152 -12.63 7.23 -22.88
C CYS A 152 -12.43 7.70 -21.44
N THR A 153 -11.75 6.90 -20.62
CA THR A 153 -11.29 7.28 -19.29
C THR A 153 -9.79 7.08 -19.15
N GLN A 154 -9.16 7.91 -18.33
CA GLN A 154 -7.74 7.87 -18.02
C GLN A 154 -7.55 8.05 -16.53
N PHE A 155 -6.65 7.27 -15.93
CA PHE A 155 -6.31 7.40 -14.52
C PHE A 155 -4.86 7.85 -14.31
N LEU A 156 -4.65 8.47 -13.17
CA LEU A 156 -3.38 8.99 -12.68
C LEU A 156 -3.15 8.46 -11.27
N VAL A 157 -1.94 7.96 -11.03
CA VAL A 157 -1.45 7.64 -9.69
C VAL A 157 -0.46 8.71 -9.27
N SER A 158 -0.75 9.41 -8.18
CA SER A 158 0.15 10.41 -7.59
C SER A 158 0.47 10.07 -6.13
N ILE A 159 1.55 10.67 -5.62
CA ILE A 159 1.92 10.61 -4.21
C ILE A 159 1.94 12.00 -3.60
N SER A 160 1.59 12.08 -2.32
CA SER A 160 1.78 13.26 -1.47
C SER A 160 2.48 12.85 -0.16
N ALA A 161 3.08 13.82 0.55
CA ALA A 161 3.69 13.59 1.86
C ALA A 161 2.68 13.60 3.03
N GLY A 162 1.38 13.50 2.74
CA GLY A 162 0.33 13.48 3.75
C GLY A 162 0.17 14.81 4.48
N TYR A 163 0.85 14.96 5.62
CA TYR A 163 0.74 16.14 6.50
C TYR A 163 1.75 17.26 6.21
N ASP A 164 2.74 17.00 5.36
CA ASP A 164 3.70 18.02 4.96
C ASP A 164 3.19 18.74 3.71
N GLU A 165 2.55 19.90 3.92
CA GLU A 165 2.02 20.75 2.85
C GLU A 165 3.13 21.39 1.98
N HIS A 166 4.41 21.27 2.38
CA HIS A 166 5.54 21.78 1.62
C HIS A 166 6.04 20.84 0.53
N ASP A 167 5.63 19.56 0.53
CA ASP A 167 5.99 18.61 -0.54
C ASP A 167 4.89 18.60 -1.62
N GLU A 168 5.26 19.02 -2.83
CA GLU A 168 4.31 19.08 -3.94
C GLU A 168 3.90 17.66 -4.39
N PRO A 169 2.59 17.39 -4.58
CA PRO A 169 2.13 16.10 -5.05
C PRO A 169 2.77 15.73 -6.39
N ARG A 170 3.36 14.54 -6.46
CA ARG A 170 4.08 14.08 -7.66
C ARG A 170 3.28 13.01 -8.39
N ALA A 171 3.05 13.23 -9.68
CA ALA A 171 2.53 12.18 -10.57
C ALA A 171 3.58 11.08 -10.74
N ILE A 172 3.23 9.83 -10.39
CA ILE A 172 4.08 8.66 -10.59
C ILE A 172 3.74 7.97 -11.90
N PHE A 173 2.46 7.91 -12.24
CA PHE A 173 1.99 7.17 -13.40
C PHE A 173 0.74 7.79 -14.02
N LEU A 174 0.70 7.83 -15.35
CA LEU A 174 -0.44 8.25 -16.15
C LEU A 174 -0.80 7.12 -17.12
N SER A 175 -2.04 6.64 -17.08
CA SER A 175 -2.49 5.56 -17.96
C SER A 175 -2.67 6.05 -19.41
N ALA A 176 -2.79 5.11 -20.36
CA ALA A 176 -3.40 5.43 -21.65
C ALA A 176 -4.89 5.77 -21.48
N LEU A 177 -5.49 6.37 -22.50
CA LEU A 177 -6.95 6.51 -22.60
C LEU A 177 -7.55 5.15 -22.94
N HIS A 178 -8.57 4.74 -22.19
CA HIS A 178 -9.29 3.48 -22.40
C HIS A 178 -10.74 3.75 -22.74
N PRO A 179 -11.30 3.08 -23.76
CA PRO A 179 -12.70 3.23 -24.09
C PRO A 179 -13.57 2.75 -22.91
N VAL A 180 -14.58 3.54 -22.58
CA VAL A 180 -15.60 3.15 -21.59
C VAL A 180 -16.86 2.81 -22.36
N GLU A 181 -17.32 1.56 -22.24
CA GLU A 181 -18.58 1.16 -22.84
C GLU A 181 -19.72 1.78 -22.03
N GLN A 182 -20.32 2.84 -22.56
CA GLN A 182 -21.56 3.36 -22.01
C GLN A 182 -22.65 2.33 -22.25
N LEU A 183 -23.08 1.65 -21.18
CA LEU A 183 -24.36 0.96 -21.17
C LEU A 183 -25.41 2.02 -21.48
N ALA A 184 -25.81 2.09 -22.75
CA ALA A 184 -26.89 2.93 -23.22
C ALA A 184 -28.04 2.70 -22.24
N SER A 185 -28.38 3.75 -21.47
CA SER A 185 -29.52 3.71 -20.60
C SER A 185 -30.73 3.62 -21.51
N SER A 186 -31.15 2.38 -21.79
CA SER A 186 -32.35 2.05 -22.50
C SER A 186 -33.51 2.57 -21.68
N THR A 187 -33.90 3.82 -21.93
CA THR A 187 -35.13 4.40 -21.42
C THR A 187 -36.29 3.54 -21.92
N VAL A 188 -36.93 2.81 -21.01
CA VAL A 188 -38.26 2.24 -21.18
C VAL A 188 -39.27 3.24 -20.64
#